data_AF-A0A1I5DPW3-F1
#
_entry.id   AF-A0A1I5DPW3-F1
#
_cell.length_a   1.000
_cell.length_b   1.000
_cell.length_c   1.000
_cell.angle_alpha   90.00
_cell.angle_beta   90.00
_cell.angle_gamma   90.00
#
_symmetry.space_group_name_H-M   'P 1'
#
loop_
_entity.id
_entity.type
_entity.pdbx_description
1 polymer ?
#
loop_
_entity_poly.entity_id
_entity_poly.type
_entity_poly.pdbx_seq_one_letter_code
_entity_poly.pdbx_strand_id
1 'polypeptide(L)'
;MAYPFFSLSKSHRVTPIDFAAGNVSIRVEPVADHGMATIWDADILIWAASQIVEARDAGLRTSRLMAATPYEILTFVGRGTSLRDYQRLKAALDRLQSTTVSTSIRQAAEGRRHRFSWINEWQERTDRQGNPAGIELIVPDWFYRAVMDDALILTIDRAYFDLTGGIERWLYRLVRKHGGRQRDGWRFDFRHLHLKSGSLSPFKRFAFDLRDIVRRQPLPGYVLSLEIESGGRVLLAFEPMAGGAQAVDRLVLSGTRTIVPSGTGGTCYREPKQSLSLSIQKRNRPLNLDSNREANFEARAGDVQKHVSSVHSGFELTSAKNTPLPIQKHQGNSQHDVPPPRHPLDDKSGGAR
;
A
#
# COMPACT_ATOMS: atom_id res chain seq x y z
N MET A 1 -0.31 -4.44 4.11
CA MET A 1 0.86 -4.01 3.29
C MET A 1 2.13 -4.44 4.00
N ALA A 2 3.01 -5.22 3.34
CA ALA A 2 4.23 -5.77 3.96
C ALA A 2 5.53 -5.10 3.48
N TYR A 3 5.42 -4.16 2.54
CA TYR A 3 6.55 -3.44 1.96
C TYR A 3 6.69 -2.04 2.56
N PRO A 4 7.88 -1.43 2.52
CA PRO A 4 8.15 -0.14 3.15
C PRO A 4 7.65 1.03 2.29
N PHE A 5 6.34 1.24 2.29
CA PHE A 5 5.71 2.36 1.58
C PHE A 5 5.62 3.66 2.38
N PHE A 6 5.83 3.58 3.69
CA PHE A 6 5.63 4.68 4.62
C PHE A 6 6.83 4.82 5.55
N SER A 7 7.10 6.03 6.01
CA SER A 7 8.04 6.26 7.11
C SER A 7 7.51 5.60 8.41
N LEU A 8 8.39 4.89 9.10
CA LEU A 8 8.09 4.31 10.42
C LEU A 8 8.36 5.29 11.58
N SER A 9 8.81 6.51 11.29
CA SER A 9 9.02 7.58 12.27
C SER A 9 7.99 8.70 12.07
N LYS A 10 7.63 9.38 13.17
CA LYS A 10 6.81 10.60 13.14
C LYS A 10 7.60 11.84 12.72
N SER A 11 8.93 11.73 12.67
CA SER A 11 9.81 12.83 12.28
C SER A 11 9.64 13.16 10.81
N HIS A 12 9.75 14.46 10.49
CA HIS A 12 9.78 14.95 9.12
C HIS A 12 10.93 14.30 8.34
N ARG A 13 10.60 13.52 7.31
CA ARG A 13 11.56 12.76 6.51
C ARG A 13 11.51 13.22 5.06
N VAL A 14 12.63 13.74 4.57
CA VAL A 14 12.83 14.12 3.16
C VAL A 14 13.75 13.15 2.41
N THR A 15 14.44 12.27 3.13
CA THR A 15 15.25 11.20 2.52
C THR A 15 14.33 10.12 1.94
N PRO A 16 14.45 9.77 0.64
CA PRO A 16 13.67 8.70 0.03
C PRO A 16 13.80 7.35 0.74
N ILE A 17 12.85 6.45 0.49
CA ILE A 17 13.02 5.02 0.77
C ILE A 17 13.39 4.37 -0.55
N ASP A 18 14.57 3.78 -0.63
CA ASP A 18 14.95 2.86 -1.72
C ASP A 18 14.99 1.45 -1.16
N PHE A 19 14.09 0.59 -1.64
CA PHE A 19 13.97 -0.80 -1.23
C PHE A 19 14.10 -1.72 -2.44
N ALA A 20 14.97 -2.72 -2.34
CA ALA A 20 15.15 -3.77 -3.33
C ALA A 20 15.23 -5.13 -2.65
N ALA A 21 14.42 -6.08 -3.10
CA ALA A 21 14.46 -7.47 -2.67
C ALA A 21 14.00 -8.39 -3.80
N GLY A 22 14.91 -9.24 -4.29
CA GLY A 22 14.65 -10.09 -5.46
C GLY A 22 14.29 -9.24 -6.69
N ASN A 23 13.16 -9.54 -7.33
CA ASN A 23 12.62 -8.80 -8.48
C ASN A 23 11.74 -7.59 -8.08
N VAL A 24 11.59 -7.32 -6.79
CA VAL A 24 10.78 -6.20 -6.29
C VAL A 24 11.68 -5.01 -5.98
N SER A 25 11.38 -3.89 -6.62
CA SER A 25 11.94 -2.58 -6.31
C SER A 25 10.83 -1.61 -5.92
N ILE A 26 11.11 -0.79 -4.92
CA ILE A 26 10.20 0.24 -4.41
C ILE A 26 11.02 1.48 -4.11
N ARG A 27 10.57 2.61 -4.63
CA ARG A 27 11.12 3.91 -4.32
C ARG A 27 10.00 4.81 -3.83
N VAL A 28 10.17 5.40 -2.65
CA VAL A 28 9.21 6.34 -2.06
C VAL A 28 9.88 7.71 -1.97
N GLU A 29 9.34 8.66 -2.70
CA GLU A 29 9.89 10.00 -2.89
C GLU A 29 8.99 11.00 -2.15
N PRO A 30 9.50 11.72 -1.14
CA PRO A 30 8.76 12.77 -0.45
C PRO A 30 8.89 14.12 -1.18
N VAL A 31 8.05 15.08 -0.80
CA VAL A 31 8.23 16.50 -1.12
C VAL A 31 8.86 17.21 0.08
N ALA A 32 9.74 18.18 -0.17
CA ALA A 32 10.50 18.86 0.89
C ALA A 32 9.61 19.56 1.93
N ASP A 33 8.51 20.17 1.50
CA ASP A 33 7.64 20.99 2.36
C ASP A 33 6.76 20.17 3.30
N HIS A 34 6.30 18.99 2.84
CA HIS A 34 5.38 18.14 3.61
C HIS A 34 6.08 16.92 4.25
N GLY A 35 7.19 16.49 3.66
CA GLY A 35 7.88 15.25 4.01
C GLY A 35 7.14 14.00 3.53
N MET A 36 7.67 12.85 3.93
CA MET A 36 7.15 11.53 3.54
C MET A 36 5.90 11.14 4.35
N ALA A 37 4.91 10.56 3.68
CA ALA A 37 3.80 9.88 4.31
C ALA A 37 4.29 8.85 5.33
N THR A 38 3.74 8.93 6.52
CA THR A 38 4.08 8.09 7.67
C THR A 38 3.10 6.95 7.81
N ILE A 39 3.50 5.95 8.60
CA ILE A 39 2.66 4.79 8.88
C ILE A 39 1.33 5.16 9.55
N TRP A 40 1.26 6.28 10.27
CA TRP A 40 0.02 6.77 10.87
C TRP A 40 -0.89 7.44 9.83
N ASP A 41 -0.34 8.02 8.76
CA ASP A 41 -1.17 8.61 7.69
C ASP A 41 -1.95 7.51 6.94
N ALA A 42 -1.39 6.29 6.89
CA ALA A 42 -2.08 5.12 6.34
C ALA A 42 -3.38 4.76 7.08
N ASP A 43 -3.62 5.27 8.29
CA ASP A 43 -4.88 5.09 9.01
C ASP A 43 -6.06 5.68 8.21
N ILE A 44 -5.84 6.79 7.48
CA ILE A 44 -6.84 7.42 6.61
C ILE A 44 -7.20 6.49 5.44
N LEU A 45 -6.22 5.75 4.92
CA LEU A 45 -6.46 4.79 3.84
C LEU A 45 -7.23 3.56 4.35
N ILE A 46 -6.99 3.14 5.60
CA ILE A 46 -7.78 2.08 6.25
C ILE A 46 -9.23 2.53 6.41
N TRP A 47 -9.45 3.75 6.88
CA TRP A 47 -10.78 4.36 6.92
C TRP A 47 -11.43 4.40 5.53
N ALA A 48 -10.74 4.92 4.52
CA ALA A 48 -11.27 5.06 3.17
C ALA A 48 -11.69 3.70 2.57
N ALA A 49 -10.84 2.68 2.70
CA ALA A 49 -11.17 1.33 2.27
C ALA A 49 -12.38 0.76 3.02
N SER A 50 -12.47 1.00 4.34
CA SER A 50 -13.58 0.51 5.16
C SER A 50 -14.92 1.10 4.72
N GLN A 51 -14.96 2.39 4.40
CA GLN A 51 -16.17 3.06 3.91
C GLN A 51 -16.61 2.56 2.53
N ILE A 52 -15.65 2.29 1.62
CA ILE A 52 -15.96 1.73 0.30
C ILE A 52 -16.55 0.32 0.43
N VAL A 53 -15.95 -0.53 1.28
CA VAL A 53 -16.46 -1.88 1.56
C VAL A 53 -17.85 -1.82 2.19
N GLU A 54 -18.03 -1.00 3.22
CA GLU A 54 -19.30 -0.85 3.91
C GLU A 54 -20.43 -0.39 2.96
N ALA A 55 -20.17 0.61 2.11
CA ALA A 55 -21.13 1.05 1.12
C ALA A 55 -21.45 -0.05 0.08
N ARG A 56 -20.44 -0.81 -0.38
CA ARG A 56 -20.64 -1.94 -1.30
C ARG A 56 -21.50 -3.03 -0.65
N ASP A 57 -21.17 -3.44 0.57
CA ASP A 57 -21.83 -4.53 1.27
C ASP A 57 -23.29 -4.14 1.63
N ALA A 58 -23.56 -2.84 1.82
CA ALA A 58 -24.91 -2.29 1.94
C ALA A 58 -25.67 -2.16 0.60
N GLY A 59 -25.06 -2.55 -0.53
CA GLY A 59 -25.64 -2.43 -1.87
C GLY A 59 -25.74 -1.00 -2.41
N LEU A 60 -25.03 -0.05 -1.80
CA LEU A 60 -24.98 1.33 -2.24
C LEU A 60 -24.00 1.50 -3.41
N ARG A 61 -24.21 2.55 -4.22
CA ARG A 61 -23.25 2.91 -5.26
C ARG A 61 -21.99 3.49 -4.63
N THR A 62 -20.87 2.81 -4.83
CA THR A 62 -19.55 3.27 -4.38
C THR A 62 -18.93 4.25 -5.38
N SER A 63 -18.04 5.13 -4.88
CA SER A 63 -17.32 6.13 -5.67
C SER A 63 -15.89 6.29 -5.18
N ARG A 64 -15.01 6.79 -6.06
CA ARG A 64 -13.66 7.23 -5.71
C ARG A 64 -13.66 8.59 -5.00
N LEU A 65 -14.68 9.41 -5.26
CA LEU A 65 -14.90 10.67 -4.57
C LEU A 65 -15.57 10.36 -3.23
N MET A 66 -14.91 10.75 -2.15
CA MET A 66 -15.36 10.55 -0.78
C MET A 66 -15.52 11.91 -0.11
N ALA A 67 -16.59 12.06 0.67
CA ALA A 67 -16.83 13.23 1.50
C ALA A 67 -17.06 12.78 2.94
N ALA A 68 -16.41 13.47 3.90
CA ALA A 68 -16.56 13.18 5.31
C ALA A 68 -16.19 14.40 6.16
N THR A 69 -16.68 14.44 7.39
CA THR A 69 -16.22 15.41 8.38
C THR A 69 -14.87 14.98 8.97
N PRO A 70 -14.01 15.92 9.39
CA PRO A 70 -12.80 15.59 10.15
C PRO A 70 -13.11 14.75 11.40
N TYR A 71 -14.25 15.01 12.04
CA TYR A 71 -14.72 14.29 13.22
C TYR A 71 -14.93 12.80 12.95
N GLU A 72 -15.58 12.45 11.84
CA GLU A 72 -15.84 11.04 11.46
C GLU A 72 -14.53 10.29 11.20
N ILE A 73 -13.60 10.89 10.44
CA ILE A 73 -12.30 10.27 10.13
C ILE A 73 -11.52 10.04 11.43
N LEU A 74 -11.38 11.07 12.27
CA LEU A 74 -10.57 11.00 13.48
C LEU A 74 -11.15 10.05 14.53
N THR A 75 -12.47 10.05 14.68
CA THR A 75 -13.15 9.12 15.60
C THR A 75 -12.99 7.68 15.14
N PHE A 76 -13.07 7.42 13.83
CA PHE A 76 -12.85 6.08 13.27
C PHE A 76 -11.42 5.58 13.55
N VAL A 77 -10.41 6.43 13.31
CA VAL A 77 -9.00 6.06 13.48
C VAL A 77 -8.49 6.18 14.93
N GLY A 78 -9.39 6.36 15.91
CA GLY A 78 -9.06 6.41 17.33
C GLY A 78 -8.22 7.62 17.74
N ARG A 79 -8.43 8.78 17.11
CA ARG A 79 -7.71 10.03 17.39
C ARG A 79 -8.59 11.04 18.12
N GLY A 80 -7.92 11.98 18.80
CA GLY A 80 -8.58 13.14 19.39
C GLY A 80 -9.21 14.03 18.32
N THR A 81 -10.19 14.82 18.73
CA THR A 81 -10.95 15.74 17.85
C THR A 81 -10.63 17.20 18.18
N SER A 82 -9.41 17.47 18.66
CA SER A 82 -8.97 18.82 18.96
C SER A 82 -8.58 19.57 17.68
N LEU A 83 -8.51 20.90 17.74
CA LEU A 83 -8.00 21.72 16.62
C LEU A 83 -6.62 21.25 16.13
N ARG A 84 -5.75 20.82 17.06
CA ARG A 84 -4.43 20.28 16.75
C ARG A 84 -4.52 18.98 15.96
N ASP A 85 -5.46 18.11 16.29
CA ASP A 85 -5.66 16.86 15.58
C ASP A 85 -6.25 17.09 14.18
N TYR A 86 -7.08 18.12 14.03
CA TYR A 86 -7.61 18.54 12.72
C TYR A 86 -6.49 19.06 11.83
N GLN A 87 -5.59 19.90 12.36
CA GLN A 87 -4.40 20.35 11.63
C GLN A 87 -3.47 19.17 11.24
N ARG A 88 -3.34 18.17 12.12
CA ARG A 88 -2.57 16.96 11.82
C ARG A 88 -3.20 16.11 10.72
N LEU A 89 -4.53 16.04 10.68
CA LEU A 89 -5.27 15.38 9.60
C LEU A 89 -4.98 16.06 8.26
N LYS A 90 -5.06 17.38 8.19
CA LYS A 90 -4.71 18.15 6.97
C LYS A 90 -3.28 17.86 6.53
N ALA A 91 -2.32 17.95 7.43
CA ALA A 91 -0.93 17.64 7.13
C ALA A 91 -0.72 16.17 6.70
N ALA A 92 -1.54 15.23 7.19
CA ALA A 92 -1.51 13.83 6.76
C ALA A 92 -2.05 13.68 5.32
N LEU A 93 -3.13 14.38 4.97
CA LEU A 93 -3.67 14.40 3.60
C LEU A 93 -2.66 15.00 2.63
N ASP A 94 -2.00 16.12 2.99
CA ASP A 94 -0.92 16.72 2.20
C ASP A 94 0.23 15.73 1.96
N ARG A 95 0.67 15.01 2.99
CA ARG A 95 1.71 13.98 2.86
C ARG A 95 1.28 12.82 1.98
N LEU A 96 0.03 12.35 2.10
CA LEU A 96 -0.51 11.26 1.28
C LEU A 96 -0.65 11.64 -0.20
N GLN A 97 -0.99 12.90 -0.47
CA GLN A 97 -1.09 13.42 -1.83
C GLN A 97 0.30 13.64 -2.45
N SER A 98 1.23 14.23 -1.69
CA SER A 98 2.56 14.62 -2.19
C SER A 98 3.58 13.48 -2.25
N THR A 99 3.43 12.43 -1.44
CA THR A 99 4.36 11.29 -1.45
C THR A 99 4.15 10.43 -2.69
N THR A 100 5.19 10.31 -3.51
CA THR A 100 5.18 9.52 -4.74
C THR A 100 5.83 8.15 -4.51
N VAL A 101 5.14 7.08 -4.89
CA VAL A 101 5.64 5.71 -4.83
C VAL A 101 5.86 5.20 -6.24
N SER A 102 7.06 4.68 -6.53
CA SER A 102 7.37 3.90 -7.73
C SER A 102 7.64 2.45 -7.35
N THR A 103 6.99 1.49 -8.01
CA THR A 103 7.15 0.06 -7.66
C THR A 103 7.05 -0.87 -8.87
N SER A 104 7.78 -2.00 -8.80
CA SER A 104 7.67 -3.12 -9.76
C SER A 104 6.71 -4.24 -9.33
N ILE A 105 6.06 -4.18 -8.16
CA ILE A 105 5.31 -5.32 -7.57
C ILE A 105 4.29 -5.95 -8.54
N ARG A 106 3.51 -5.13 -9.26
CA ARG A 106 2.44 -5.63 -10.15
C ARG A 106 2.89 -5.86 -11.59
N GLN A 107 4.09 -5.42 -11.96
CA GLN A 107 4.55 -5.35 -13.35
C GLN A 107 5.99 -5.89 -13.52
N ALA A 108 6.48 -6.70 -12.58
CA ALA A 108 7.85 -7.19 -12.59
C ALA A 108 8.22 -7.98 -13.86
N ALA A 109 7.24 -8.65 -14.49
CA ALA A 109 7.42 -9.40 -15.74
C ALA A 109 7.51 -8.52 -17.00
N GLU A 110 6.93 -7.31 -16.98
CA GLU A 110 6.87 -6.40 -18.14
C GLU A 110 7.95 -5.31 -18.08
N GLY A 111 8.77 -5.26 -17.02
CA GLY A 111 9.78 -4.21 -16.82
C GLY A 111 9.21 -2.80 -16.58
N ARG A 112 7.87 -2.66 -16.54
CA ARG A 112 7.19 -1.38 -16.28
C ARG A 112 7.16 -1.09 -14.78
N ARG A 113 7.36 0.19 -14.43
CA ARG A 113 7.26 0.69 -13.05
C ARG A 113 5.96 1.47 -12.93
N HIS A 114 5.11 1.07 -11.99
CA HIS A 114 3.91 1.83 -11.66
C HIS A 114 4.27 2.94 -10.68
N ARG A 115 3.90 4.18 -11.00
CA ARG A 115 4.09 5.35 -10.14
C ARG A 115 2.73 5.90 -9.70
N PHE A 116 2.57 6.15 -8.41
CA PHE A 116 1.30 6.63 -7.85
C PHE A 116 1.51 7.45 -6.56
N SER A 117 0.52 8.28 -6.22
CA SER A 117 0.32 8.83 -4.88
C SER A 117 -0.82 8.08 -4.16
N TRP A 118 -0.92 8.24 -2.84
CA TRP A 118 -1.96 7.57 -2.05
C TRP A 118 -3.32 8.27 -2.13
N ILE A 119 -3.31 9.58 -2.36
CA ILE A 119 -4.49 10.42 -2.62
C ILE A 119 -4.22 11.21 -3.90
N ASN A 120 -5.20 11.30 -4.80
CA ASN A 120 -5.06 12.11 -6.01
C ASN A 120 -5.31 13.59 -5.69
N GLU A 121 -6.39 13.84 -4.95
CA GLU A 121 -6.90 15.18 -4.66
C GLU A 121 -7.59 15.17 -3.30
N TRP A 122 -7.47 16.27 -2.56
CA TRP A 122 -8.29 16.55 -1.40
C TRP A 122 -8.57 18.04 -1.29
N GLN A 123 -9.73 18.40 -0.76
CA GLN A 123 -10.12 19.79 -0.54
C GLN A 123 -10.94 19.92 0.74
N GLU A 124 -10.81 21.08 1.39
CA GLU A 124 -11.70 21.47 2.46
C GLU A 124 -13.00 21.98 1.87
N ARG A 125 -14.13 21.46 2.36
CA ARG A 125 -15.42 22.04 2.07
C ARG A 125 -15.69 23.14 3.07
N THR A 126 -16.15 24.27 2.55
CA THR A 126 -16.65 25.38 3.34
C THR A 126 -18.13 25.57 3.00
N ASP A 127 -18.96 25.86 4.01
CA ASP A 127 -20.34 26.24 3.78
C ASP A 127 -20.43 27.65 3.16
N ARG A 128 -21.66 28.10 2.84
CA ARG A 128 -21.90 29.43 2.26
C ARG A 128 -21.57 30.57 3.23
N GLN A 129 -21.43 30.28 4.51
CA GLN A 129 -21.09 31.23 5.57
C GLN A 129 -19.59 31.26 5.91
N GLY A 130 -18.77 30.42 5.26
CA GLY A 130 -17.33 30.37 5.53
C GLY A 130 -16.92 29.34 6.60
N ASN A 131 -17.85 28.53 7.14
CA ASN A 131 -17.52 27.53 8.16
C ASN A 131 -17.03 26.22 7.52
N PRO A 132 -16.10 25.49 8.17
CA PRO A 132 -15.66 24.18 7.70
C PRO A 132 -16.84 23.18 7.67
N ALA A 133 -17.24 22.79 6.47
CA ALA A 133 -18.34 21.86 6.20
C ALA A 133 -17.88 20.40 6.03
N GLY A 134 -16.58 20.16 5.83
CA GLY A 134 -16.03 18.81 5.72
C GLY A 134 -14.74 18.74 4.90
N ILE A 135 -14.38 17.54 4.52
CA ILE A 135 -13.27 17.21 3.63
C ILE A 135 -13.83 16.37 2.48
N GLU A 136 -13.42 16.72 1.27
CA GLU A 136 -13.58 15.87 0.09
C GLU A 136 -12.22 15.35 -0.33
N LEU A 137 -12.16 14.07 -0.72
CA LEU A 137 -10.95 13.48 -1.27
C LEU A 137 -11.27 12.49 -2.39
N ILE A 138 -10.31 12.36 -3.31
CA ILE A 138 -10.37 11.43 -4.43
C ILE A 138 -9.27 10.40 -4.25
N VAL A 139 -9.67 9.14 -4.02
CA VAL A 139 -8.72 8.03 -3.99
C VAL A 139 -8.30 7.62 -5.41
N PRO A 140 -7.06 7.15 -5.60
CA PRO A 140 -6.59 6.66 -6.88
C PRO A 140 -7.43 5.48 -7.39
N ASP A 141 -7.56 5.37 -8.72
CA ASP A 141 -8.28 4.27 -9.37
C ASP A 141 -7.72 2.88 -8.99
N TRP A 142 -6.40 2.73 -8.94
CA TRP A 142 -5.77 1.46 -8.54
C TRP A 142 -6.14 1.05 -7.11
N PHE A 143 -6.31 2.02 -6.19
CA PHE A 143 -6.67 1.78 -4.80
C PHE A 143 -8.13 1.34 -4.72
N TYR A 144 -9.01 2.08 -5.39
CA TYR A 144 -10.43 1.75 -5.47
C TYR A 144 -10.66 0.35 -6.07
N ARG A 145 -10.03 0.02 -7.20
CA ARG A 145 -10.10 -1.33 -7.79
C ARG A 145 -9.58 -2.40 -6.84
N ALA A 146 -8.44 -2.15 -6.18
CA ALA A 146 -7.88 -3.08 -5.21
C ALA A 146 -8.81 -3.37 -4.02
N VAL A 147 -9.65 -2.41 -3.63
CA VAL A 147 -10.68 -2.56 -2.59
C VAL A 147 -11.88 -3.32 -3.17
N MET A 148 -12.37 -2.95 -4.35
CA MET A 148 -13.54 -3.59 -4.97
C MET A 148 -13.33 -5.06 -5.33
N ASP A 149 -12.12 -5.44 -5.76
CA ASP A 149 -11.80 -6.80 -6.20
C ASP A 149 -11.61 -7.80 -5.03
N ASP A 150 -11.82 -7.39 -3.78
CA ASP A 150 -11.60 -8.13 -2.52
C ASP A 150 -10.19 -8.75 -2.35
N ALA A 151 -9.30 -8.51 -3.31
CA ALA A 151 -8.05 -9.25 -3.44
C ALA A 151 -6.99 -8.85 -2.40
N LEU A 152 -7.20 -7.76 -1.66
CA LEU A 152 -6.14 -7.11 -0.87
C LEU A 152 -6.58 -6.52 0.47
N ILE A 153 -7.86 -6.67 0.86
CA ILE A 153 -8.35 -6.12 2.12
C ILE A 153 -8.07 -7.10 3.25
N LEU A 154 -7.20 -6.69 4.17
CA LEU A 154 -6.98 -7.40 5.41
C LEU A 154 -7.90 -6.77 6.46
N THR A 155 -8.76 -7.57 7.09
CA THR A 155 -9.53 -7.11 8.25
C THR A 155 -8.55 -6.69 9.34
N ILE A 156 -8.61 -5.43 9.76
CA ILE A 156 -7.78 -4.86 10.82
C ILE A 156 -8.59 -4.84 12.11
N ASP A 157 -8.00 -5.31 13.21
CA ASP A 157 -8.60 -5.22 14.54
C ASP A 157 -8.70 -3.76 14.98
N ARG A 158 -9.79 -3.35 15.65
CA ARG A 158 -9.96 -1.97 16.12
C ARG A 158 -8.85 -1.53 17.08
N ALA A 159 -8.31 -2.43 17.90
CA ALA A 159 -7.19 -2.15 18.80
C ALA A 159 -5.87 -1.85 18.04
N TYR A 160 -5.83 -2.04 16.72
CA TYR A 160 -4.71 -1.58 15.88
C TYR A 160 -4.44 -0.08 16.05
N PHE A 161 -5.49 0.73 16.16
CA PHE A 161 -5.36 2.18 16.20
C PHE A 161 -4.63 2.67 17.46
N ASP A 162 -4.67 1.87 18.53
CA ASP A 162 -4.01 2.12 19.82
C ASP A 162 -2.49 1.86 19.78
N LEU A 163 -1.98 1.19 18.74
CA LEU A 163 -0.54 0.94 18.58
C LEU A 163 0.24 2.24 18.43
N THR A 164 1.13 2.53 19.37
CA THR A 164 1.81 3.84 19.41
C THR A 164 3.08 3.88 18.56
N GLY A 165 3.75 2.74 18.37
CA GLY A 165 5.02 2.62 17.66
C GLY A 165 4.89 2.37 16.16
N GLY A 166 5.81 2.93 15.37
CA GLY A 166 5.83 2.71 13.92
C GLY A 166 6.23 1.28 13.54
N ILE A 167 7.24 0.71 14.23
CA ILE A 167 7.62 -0.70 14.03
C ILE A 167 6.48 -1.63 14.45
N GLU A 168 5.76 -1.34 15.53
CA GLU A 168 4.58 -2.10 15.99
C GLU A 168 3.49 -2.14 14.92
N ARG A 169 3.07 -0.96 14.43
CA ARG A 169 2.04 -0.85 13.39
C ARG A 169 2.45 -1.54 12.09
N TRP A 170 3.73 -1.50 11.74
CA TRP A 170 4.24 -2.21 10.56
C TRP A 170 4.24 -3.72 10.78
N LEU A 171 4.74 -4.17 11.93
CA LEU A 171 4.82 -5.57 12.30
C LEU A 171 3.43 -6.19 12.36
N TYR A 172 2.44 -5.52 12.95
CA TYR A 172 1.05 -5.97 12.97
C TYR A 172 0.53 -6.24 11.55
N ARG A 173 0.73 -5.30 10.62
CA ARG A 173 0.26 -5.45 9.22
C ARG A 173 1.03 -6.51 8.45
N LEU A 174 2.29 -6.74 8.81
CA LEU A 174 3.09 -7.85 8.28
C LEU A 174 2.52 -9.19 8.79
N VAL A 175 2.43 -9.34 10.11
CA VAL A 175 1.90 -10.52 10.79
C VAL A 175 0.50 -10.84 10.29
N ARG A 176 -0.42 -9.87 10.23
CA ARG A 176 -1.79 -10.06 9.74
C ARG A 176 -1.84 -10.57 8.30
N LYS A 177 -0.92 -10.12 7.44
CA LYS A 177 -0.82 -10.60 6.05
C LYS A 177 -0.42 -12.08 5.97
N HIS A 178 0.44 -12.54 6.88
CA HIS A 178 0.98 -13.91 6.85
C HIS A 178 0.17 -14.88 7.71
N GLY A 179 -0.30 -14.45 8.87
CA GLY A 179 -1.09 -15.26 9.81
C GLY A 179 -2.48 -15.64 9.32
N GLY A 180 -3.07 -14.89 8.38
CA GLY A 180 -4.34 -15.30 7.76
C GLY A 180 -4.24 -16.58 6.92
N ARG A 181 -3.03 -17.01 6.54
CA ARG A 181 -2.78 -18.19 5.71
C ARG A 181 -2.12 -19.34 6.46
N GLN A 182 -1.70 -19.13 7.71
CA GLN A 182 -0.81 -20.05 8.44
C GLN A 182 -1.30 -20.20 9.87
N ARG A 183 -2.02 -21.29 10.13
CA ARG A 183 -2.63 -21.60 11.43
C ARG A 183 -1.57 -21.86 12.50
N ASP A 184 -0.44 -22.44 12.11
CA ASP A 184 0.67 -22.79 13.01
C ASP A 184 1.67 -21.63 13.20
N GLY A 185 1.28 -20.41 12.81
CA GLY A 185 2.15 -19.25 12.89
C GLY A 185 3.25 -19.18 11.83
N TRP A 186 4.18 -18.25 12.00
CA TRP A 186 5.32 -18.08 11.10
C TRP A 186 6.52 -17.47 11.81
N ARG A 187 7.71 -17.73 11.27
CA ARG A 187 9.00 -17.27 11.80
C ARG A 187 9.67 -16.29 10.85
N PHE A 188 10.11 -15.16 11.37
CA PHE A 188 10.90 -14.18 10.63
C PHE A 188 12.26 -13.97 11.29
N ASP A 189 13.32 -14.09 10.51
CA ASP A 189 14.64 -13.65 10.94
C ASP A 189 14.67 -12.13 11.15
N PHE A 190 15.32 -11.69 12.24
CA PHE A 190 15.40 -10.27 12.61
C PHE A 190 16.07 -9.42 11.52
N ARG A 191 17.12 -9.93 10.84
CA ARG A 191 17.78 -9.21 9.75
C ARG A 191 16.85 -9.07 8.55
N HIS A 192 16.09 -10.13 8.25
CA HIS A 192 15.07 -10.07 7.22
C HIS A 192 13.99 -9.03 7.55
N LEU A 193 13.51 -8.97 8.80
CA LEU A 193 12.55 -7.94 9.24
C LEU A 193 13.13 -6.54 9.11
N HIS A 194 14.40 -6.34 9.50
CA HIS A 194 15.05 -5.03 9.40
C HIS A 194 15.10 -4.53 7.96
N LEU A 195 15.56 -5.38 7.02
CA LEU A 195 15.57 -5.07 5.60
C LEU A 195 14.16 -4.80 5.06
N LYS A 196 13.19 -5.66 5.39
CA LYS A 196 11.80 -5.57 4.93
C LYS A 196 11.07 -4.34 5.46
N SER A 197 11.41 -3.89 6.66
CA SER A 197 10.80 -2.73 7.30
C SER A 197 11.16 -1.41 6.64
N GLY A 198 12.30 -1.35 5.93
CA GLY A 198 12.86 -0.09 5.43
C GLY A 198 13.21 0.90 6.56
N SER A 199 13.42 0.41 7.79
CA SER A 199 13.78 1.25 8.92
C SER A 199 15.17 1.85 8.75
N LEU A 200 15.29 3.15 9.01
CA LEU A 200 16.58 3.87 9.06
C LEU A 200 17.34 3.64 10.36
N SER A 201 16.70 3.07 11.39
CA SER A 201 17.38 2.80 12.66
C SER A 201 18.49 1.76 12.46
N PRO A 202 19.66 1.93 13.11
CA PRO A 202 20.67 0.88 13.14
C PRO A 202 20.09 -0.46 13.60
N PHE A 203 20.57 -1.57 13.04
CA PHE A 203 20.02 -2.90 13.33
C PHE A 203 19.94 -3.21 14.83
N LYS A 204 20.95 -2.82 15.62
CA LYS A 204 20.96 -3.03 17.08
C LYS A 204 19.75 -2.38 17.74
N ARG A 205 19.40 -1.15 17.35
CA ARG A 205 18.24 -0.43 17.87
C ARG A 205 16.94 -1.08 17.40
N PHE A 206 16.83 -1.42 16.12
CA PHE A 206 15.68 -2.14 15.58
C PHE A 206 15.43 -3.46 16.32
N ALA A 207 16.47 -4.25 16.57
CA ALA A 207 16.38 -5.50 17.31
C ALA A 207 16.01 -5.27 18.78
N PHE A 208 16.46 -4.18 19.40
CA PHE A 208 16.03 -3.78 20.74
C PHE A 208 14.53 -3.46 20.76
N ASP A 209 14.06 -2.64 19.83
CA ASP A 209 12.65 -2.27 19.72
C ASP A 209 11.77 -3.51 19.45
N LEU A 210 12.20 -4.44 18.58
CA LEU A 210 11.48 -5.71 18.37
C LEU A 210 11.39 -6.57 19.63
N ARG A 211 12.49 -6.70 20.41
CA ARG A 211 12.45 -7.45 21.68
C ARG A 211 11.50 -6.80 22.68
N ASP A 212 11.45 -5.48 22.74
CA ASP A 212 10.50 -4.77 23.59
C ASP A 212 9.04 -5.00 23.16
N ILE A 213 8.77 -5.02 21.86
CA ILE A 213 7.45 -5.38 21.31
C ILE A 213 7.07 -6.81 21.71
N VAL A 214 7.97 -7.78 21.55
CA VAL A 214 7.71 -9.16 21.98
C VAL A 214 7.49 -9.24 23.50
N ARG A 215 8.23 -8.48 24.30
CA ARG A 215 8.04 -8.44 25.76
C ARG A 215 6.68 -7.88 26.17
N ARG A 216 6.21 -6.80 25.51
CA ARG A 216 4.95 -6.12 25.84
C ARG A 216 3.70 -6.76 25.23
N GLN A 217 3.86 -7.60 24.20
CA GLN A 217 2.77 -8.24 23.46
C GLN A 217 1.67 -7.26 22.98
N PRO A 218 2.00 -6.12 22.34
CA PRO A 218 0.98 -5.12 22.02
C PRO A 218 0.15 -5.48 20.78
N LEU A 219 0.46 -6.55 20.05
CA LEU A 219 -0.17 -6.87 18.76
C LEU A 219 -1.53 -7.56 18.96
N PRO A 220 -2.66 -6.91 18.62
CA PRO A 220 -3.98 -7.50 18.86
C PRO A 220 -4.17 -8.83 18.11
N GLY A 221 -4.68 -9.85 18.80
CA GLY A 221 -4.99 -11.16 18.20
C GLY A 221 -3.78 -12.05 17.88
N TYR A 222 -2.56 -11.65 18.28
CA TYR A 222 -1.35 -12.43 18.06
C TYR A 222 -0.50 -12.52 19.32
N VAL A 223 0.08 -13.70 19.54
CA VAL A 223 1.14 -13.90 20.54
C VAL A 223 2.47 -13.96 19.81
N LEU A 224 3.45 -13.21 20.28
CA LEU A 224 4.80 -13.17 19.74
C LEU A 224 5.76 -13.96 20.62
N SER A 225 6.76 -14.59 20.03
CA SER A 225 7.84 -15.24 20.77
C SER A 225 9.19 -15.03 20.07
N LEU A 226 10.27 -15.20 20.84
CA LEU A 226 11.62 -15.19 20.31
C LEU A 226 12.15 -16.61 20.32
N GLU A 227 12.68 -17.03 19.19
CA GLU A 227 13.39 -18.31 19.06
C GLU A 227 14.84 -18.02 18.67
N ILE A 228 15.77 -18.77 19.25
CA ILE A 228 17.19 -18.70 18.88
C ILE A 228 17.51 -20.04 18.23
N GLU A 229 17.82 -20.02 16.94
CA GLU A 229 18.29 -21.20 16.25
C GLU A 229 19.70 -21.58 16.69
N SER A 230 20.08 -22.84 16.51
CA SER A 230 21.41 -23.38 16.82
C SER A 230 22.57 -22.60 16.19
N GLY A 231 22.32 -21.88 15.09
CA GLY A 231 23.28 -21.00 14.42
C GLY A 231 23.35 -19.56 14.97
N GLY A 232 22.69 -19.27 16.10
CA GLY A 232 22.66 -17.95 16.73
C GLY A 232 21.75 -16.93 16.05
N ARG A 233 20.98 -17.33 15.04
CA ARG A 233 19.96 -16.48 14.41
C ARG A 233 18.78 -16.30 15.36
N VAL A 234 18.35 -15.04 15.50
CA VAL A 234 17.19 -14.68 16.32
C VAL A 234 15.99 -14.55 15.40
N LEU A 235 14.99 -15.39 15.64
CA LEU A 235 13.73 -15.40 14.92
C LEU A 235 12.64 -14.78 15.79
N LEU A 236 11.79 -13.98 15.16
CA LEU A 236 10.49 -13.60 15.69
C LEU A 236 9.47 -14.62 15.19
N ALA A 237 8.89 -15.39 16.11
CA ALA A 237 7.74 -16.22 15.83
C ALA A 237 6.47 -15.46 16.23
N PHE A 238 5.38 -15.73 15.52
CA PHE A 238 4.05 -15.28 15.93
C PHE A 238 3.04 -16.39 15.72
N GLU A 239 2.05 -16.45 16.60
CA GLU A 239 0.93 -17.37 16.51
C GLU A 239 -0.39 -16.60 16.70
N PRO A 240 -1.45 -16.94 15.95
CA PRO A 240 -2.76 -16.37 16.20
C PRO A 240 -3.25 -16.77 17.59
N MET A 241 -3.75 -15.82 18.38
CA MET A 241 -4.31 -16.14 19.70
C MET A 241 -5.59 -16.97 19.52
N ALA A 242 -5.75 -18.06 20.28
CA ALA A 242 -6.94 -18.90 20.23
C ALA A 242 -8.20 -18.04 20.46
N GLY A 243 -9.07 -17.97 19.45
CA GLY A 243 -10.29 -17.15 19.44
C GLY A 243 -10.13 -15.66 19.08
N GLY A 244 -8.90 -15.14 18.97
CA GLY A 244 -8.62 -13.72 18.72
C GLY A 244 -8.34 -13.35 17.25
N ALA A 245 -7.76 -14.27 16.49
CA ALA A 245 -7.66 -14.12 15.04
C ALA A 245 -8.81 -14.90 14.40
N GLN A 246 -9.96 -14.24 14.24
CA GLN A 246 -11.04 -14.82 13.44
C GLN A 246 -10.45 -15.19 12.08
N ALA A 247 -10.50 -16.49 11.74
CA ALA A 247 -10.08 -16.96 10.44
C ALA A 247 -10.88 -16.17 9.41
N VAL A 248 -10.20 -15.44 8.53
CA VAL A 248 -10.86 -14.63 7.51
C VAL A 248 -11.49 -15.57 6.50
N ASP A 249 -12.77 -15.87 6.70
CA ASP A 249 -13.62 -16.23 5.58
C ASP A 249 -13.82 -14.98 4.71
N ARG A 250 -14.04 -15.19 3.42
CA ARG A 250 -14.04 -14.16 2.37
C ARG A 250 -15.14 -13.10 2.53
N LEU A 251 -15.99 -13.21 3.55
CA LEU A 251 -17.03 -12.24 3.89
C LEU A 251 -16.66 -11.48 5.16
N VAL A 252 -16.39 -10.19 5.00
CA VAL A 252 -16.38 -9.24 6.12
C VAL A 252 -17.84 -9.00 6.52
N LEU A 253 -18.32 -9.63 7.59
CA LEU A 253 -19.53 -9.16 8.26
C LEU A 253 -19.14 -7.89 9.04
N SER A 254 -19.60 -6.74 8.56
CA SER A 254 -19.50 -5.46 9.26
C SER A 254 -20.02 -5.61 10.68
N GLY A 255 -19.12 -5.62 11.66
CA GLY A 255 -19.41 -5.70 13.09
C GLY A 255 -19.83 -4.37 13.71
N THR A 256 -20.38 -3.44 12.92
CA THR A 256 -20.87 -2.16 13.43
C THR A 256 -22.24 -2.38 14.05
N ARG A 257 -22.35 -2.19 15.37
CA ARG A 257 -23.66 -2.15 16.06
C ARG A 257 -24.53 -1.06 15.41
N THR A 258 -25.74 -1.43 15.05
CA THR A 258 -26.73 -0.69 14.25
C THR A 258 -27.34 0.55 14.93
N ILE A 259 -26.68 1.13 15.93
CA ILE A 259 -27.25 2.23 16.72
C ILE A 259 -26.20 3.33 16.86
N VAL A 260 -26.12 4.18 15.84
CA VAL A 260 -25.77 5.58 16.04
C VAL A 260 -27.11 6.32 16.08
N PRO A 261 -27.48 6.98 17.21
CA PRO A 261 -28.67 7.81 17.23
C PRO A 261 -28.48 8.94 16.21
N SER A 262 -29.25 8.92 15.13
CA SER A 262 -29.32 10.01 14.17
C SER A 262 -29.99 11.21 14.84
N GLY A 263 -29.19 12.00 15.56
CA GLY A 263 -29.60 13.25 16.18
C GLY A 263 -29.68 14.40 15.18
N THR A 264 -30.56 14.30 14.18
CA THR A 264 -31.03 15.48 13.44
C THR A 264 -32.49 15.27 13.06
N GLY A 265 -33.37 15.98 13.77
CA GLY A 265 -34.81 15.98 13.51
C GLY A 265 -35.12 16.48 12.10
N GLY A 266 -36.11 15.86 11.47
CA GLY A 266 -36.58 16.22 10.13
C GLY A 266 -37.05 17.67 10.08
N THR A 267 -36.42 18.47 9.25
CA THR A 267 -36.94 19.78 8.86
C THR A 267 -37.69 19.64 7.54
N CYS A 268 -38.99 19.85 7.63
CA CYS A 268 -39.94 19.87 6.54
C CYS A 268 -39.68 21.14 5.71
N TYR A 269 -39.22 21.00 4.46
CA TYR A 269 -39.44 22.05 3.45
C TYR A 269 -40.40 21.50 2.40
N ARG A 270 -41.66 21.89 2.55
CA ARG A 270 -42.78 21.59 1.66
C ARG A 270 -42.86 22.74 0.66
N GLU A 271 -42.60 22.48 -0.62
CA GLU A 271 -42.86 23.46 -1.68
C GLU A 271 -44.36 23.82 -1.74
N PRO A 272 -44.73 25.11 -1.81
CA PRO A 272 -46.12 25.51 -2.02
C PRO A 272 -46.58 25.22 -3.45
N LYS A 273 -47.78 24.64 -3.61
CA LYS A 273 -48.43 24.45 -4.93
C LYS A 273 -49.30 25.65 -5.32
N GLN A 274 -48.95 26.20 -6.50
CA GLN A 274 -49.76 26.68 -7.64
C GLN A 274 -50.79 27.82 -7.52
N SER A 275 -50.69 28.75 -8.49
CA SER A 275 -51.83 29.29 -9.24
C SER A 275 -51.45 29.56 -10.72
N LEU A 276 -52.37 29.19 -11.62
CA LEU A 276 -52.38 29.16 -13.10
C LEU A 276 -52.17 30.58 -13.73
N SER A 277 -51.75 30.80 -15.00
CA SER A 277 -52.43 30.39 -16.25
C SER A 277 -51.62 30.58 -17.56
N LEU A 278 -51.82 29.62 -18.48
CA LEU A 278 -51.93 29.70 -19.97
C LEU A 278 -50.92 30.51 -20.82
N SER A 279 -50.06 29.80 -21.57
CA SER A 279 -50.06 29.87 -23.05
C SER A 279 -49.17 28.80 -23.72
N ILE A 280 -49.84 27.99 -24.55
CA ILE A 280 -49.44 27.43 -25.85
C ILE A 280 -48.11 26.64 -25.97
N GLN A 281 -48.30 25.32 -25.93
CA GLN A 281 -47.59 24.22 -26.60
C GLN A 281 -46.33 24.53 -27.44
N LYS A 282 -45.18 24.03 -26.98
CA LYS A 282 -44.23 23.27 -27.80
C LYS A 282 -43.50 22.23 -26.93
N ARG A 283 -44.04 21.00 -26.94
CA ARG A 283 -43.37 19.69 -26.83
C ARG A 283 -41.98 19.67 -26.15
N ASN A 284 -41.94 19.45 -24.83
CA ASN A 284 -40.71 19.04 -24.14
C ASN A 284 -40.41 17.56 -24.43
N ARG A 285 -39.24 17.29 -25.01
CA ARG A 285 -38.63 15.97 -25.19
C ARG A 285 -37.93 15.51 -23.90
N PRO A 286 -37.74 14.19 -23.71
CA PRO A 286 -37.39 13.57 -22.42
C PRO A 286 -35.91 13.69 -22.01
N LEU A 287 -35.68 13.27 -20.76
CA LEU A 287 -34.43 13.19 -19.99
C LEU A 287 -33.19 12.77 -20.79
N ASN A 288 -32.03 13.31 -20.39
CA ASN A 288 -30.67 12.96 -20.83
C ASN A 288 -30.36 11.45 -20.67
N LEU A 289 -30.87 10.66 -21.61
CA LEU A 289 -30.24 9.47 -22.16
C LEU A 289 -29.46 9.96 -23.39
N ASP A 290 -28.14 10.07 -23.25
CA ASP A 290 -27.11 9.94 -24.30
C ASP A 290 -25.89 10.82 -23.99
N SER A 291 -24.91 10.22 -23.32
CA SER A 291 -23.49 10.38 -23.63
C SER A 291 -22.73 9.21 -23.01
N ASN A 292 -21.87 8.60 -23.82
CA ASN A 292 -21.04 7.39 -23.61
C ASN A 292 -21.72 6.04 -23.86
N ARG A 293 -22.23 5.88 -25.09
CA ARG A 293 -22.28 4.57 -25.77
C ARG A 293 -21.28 4.61 -26.92
N GLU A 294 -20.04 4.24 -26.65
CA GLU A 294 -19.07 3.63 -27.59
C GLU A 294 -17.70 3.51 -26.92
N ALA A 295 -17.36 2.27 -26.52
CA ALA A 295 -16.04 1.69 -26.23
C ALA A 295 -16.19 0.71 -25.06
N ASN A 296 -16.83 -0.44 -25.30
CA ASN A 296 -16.65 -1.70 -24.57
C ASN A 296 -17.57 -2.78 -25.17
N PHE A 297 -17.30 -3.11 -26.42
CA PHE A 297 -17.60 -4.40 -27.09
C PHE A 297 -16.39 -4.56 -28.00
N GLU A 298 -15.45 -5.49 -27.83
CA GLU A 298 -15.50 -6.94 -27.71
C GLU A 298 -14.41 -7.37 -26.68
N ALA A 299 -14.40 -8.49 -25.96
CA ALA A 299 -15.00 -9.79 -26.13
C ALA A 299 -15.16 -10.46 -24.75
N ARG A 300 -16.28 -11.13 -24.53
CA ARG A 300 -16.39 -12.21 -23.53
C ARG A 300 -17.10 -13.40 -24.19
N ALA A 301 -16.52 -14.57 -23.94
CA ALA A 301 -17.07 -15.93 -23.98
C ALA A 301 -16.81 -16.79 -25.25
N GLY A 302 -16.22 -17.98 -24.99
CA GLY A 302 -15.79 -19.04 -25.92
C GLY A 302 -14.26 -19.06 -25.98
N ASP A 303 -13.49 -19.94 -25.35
CA ASP A 303 -13.68 -21.38 -25.23
C ASP A 303 -12.98 -21.95 -23.99
N VAL A 304 -13.68 -22.89 -23.33
CA VAL A 304 -13.08 -23.90 -22.47
C VAL A 304 -12.75 -25.11 -23.35
N GLN A 305 -11.51 -25.60 -23.23
CA GLN A 305 -11.03 -26.90 -23.69
C GLN A 305 -10.82 -27.11 -25.20
N LYS A 306 -9.55 -27.12 -25.64
CA LYS A 306 -8.91 -28.24 -26.37
C LYS A 306 -7.48 -27.91 -26.81
N HIS A 307 -6.69 -28.98 -26.91
CA HIS A 307 -5.37 -29.12 -27.54
C HIS A 307 -4.11 -29.07 -26.67
N VAL A 308 -3.99 -30.16 -25.92
CA VAL A 308 -2.82 -31.05 -25.93
C VAL A 308 -2.52 -31.54 -27.37
N SER A 309 -1.23 -31.55 -27.73
CA SER A 309 -0.54 -32.31 -28.80
C SER A 309 -0.25 -31.63 -30.13
N SER A 310 1.05 -31.41 -30.39
CA SER A 310 1.79 -31.30 -31.67
C SER A 310 2.86 -30.20 -31.46
N VAL A 311 4.15 -30.44 -31.29
CA VAL A 311 5.05 -31.44 -31.87
C VAL A 311 6.22 -31.70 -30.92
N HIS A 312 6.51 -32.99 -30.73
CA HIS A 312 7.76 -33.55 -30.21
C HIS A 312 9.01 -33.02 -30.90
N SER A 313 10.04 -32.72 -30.12
CA SER A 313 11.43 -33.24 -30.21
C SER A 313 12.36 -32.26 -29.50
N GLY A 314 13.17 -32.59 -28.51
CA GLY A 314 13.51 -33.75 -27.68
C GLY A 314 14.39 -33.14 -26.55
N PHE A 315 14.87 -33.80 -25.51
CA PHE A 315 14.70 -35.12 -24.92
C PHE A 315 15.43 -34.98 -23.57
N GLU A 316 14.93 -35.61 -22.51
CA GLU A 316 15.55 -35.60 -21.19
C GLU A 316 16.80 -36.48 -21.09
N LEU A 317 17.67 -36.05 -20.17
CA LEU A 317 18.58 -36.79 -19.27
C LEU A 317 19.10 -38.18 -19.69
N THR A 318 20.42 -38.33 -19.57
CA THR A 318 21.01 -39.52 -18.92
C THR A 318 21.99 -39.10 -17.83
N SER A 319 21.85 -39.76 -16.68
CA SER A 319 22.72 -39.69 -15.51
C SER A 319 23.72 -40.86 -15.59
N ALA A 320 25.02 -40.61 -15.38
CA ALA A 320 25.97 -41.66 -15.01
C ALA A 320 27.23 -41.08 -14.34
N LYS A 321 27.78 -41.90 -13.45
CA LYS A 321 28.70 -41.62 -12.33
C LYS A 321 30.20 -41.62 -12.71
N ASN A 322 30.97 -41.06 -11.77
CA ASN A 322 32.33 -41.44 -11.31
C ASN A 322 33.60 -40.92 -12.03
N THR A 323 34.44 -40.31 -11.19
CA THR A 323 35.87 -39.87 -11.21
C THR A 323 36.84 -41.05 -11.54
N PRO A 324 38.17 -40.89 -11.83
CA PRO A 324 39.10 -39.76 -11.57
C PRO A 324 40.14 -39.40 -12.66
N LEU A 325 40.93 -38.35 -12.37
CA LEU A 325 42.08 -37.75 -13.12
C LEU A 325 43.13 -38.75 -13.63
N PRO A 326 43.95 -38.36 -14.65
CA PRO A 326 45.36 -38.05 -14.34
C PRO A 326 45.99 -36.86 -15.11
N ILE A 327 47.19 -36.52 -14.64
CA ILE A 327 48.12 -35.41 -14.93
C ILE A 327 49.01 -35.69 -16.17
N GLN A 328 49.39 -34.64 -16.94
CA GLN A 328 50.69 -34.44 -17.63
C GLN A 328 50.69 -33.02 -18.28
N LYS A 329 51.43 -31.99 -17.81
CA LYS A 329 52.85 -31.60 -17.98
C LYS A 329 53.37 -31.44 -19.42
N HIS A 330 53.63 -30.18 -19.83
CA HIS A 330 54.87 -29.62 -20.44
C HIS A 330 54.63 -28.11 -20.73
N GLN A 331 55.30 -27.13 -20.08
CA GLN A 331 56.62 -26.52 -20.39
C GLN A 331 56.76 -26.04 -21.86
N GLY A 332 57.17 -24.81 -22.20
CA GLY A 332 57.64 -23.64 -21.44
C GLY A 332 57.95 -22.41 -22.34
N ASN A 333 58.35 -21.30 -21.69
CA ASN A 333 59.08 -20.08 -22.11
C ASN A 333 58.73 -19.38 -23.45
N SER A 334 58.61 -18.03 -23.53
CA SER A 334 59.68 -17.06 -23.27
C SER A 334 59.16 -15.62 -23.15
N GLN A 335 59.91 -14.80 -22.42
CA GLN A 335 59.76 -13.36 -22.14
C GLN A 335 59.89 -12.45 -23.38
N HIS A 336 59.21 -11.31 -23.38
CA HIS A 336 59.78 -10.02 -23.80
C HIS A 336 59.04 -8.84 -23.15
N ASP A 337 59.84 -7.91 -22.62
CA ASP A 337 59.51 -6.70 -21.86
C ASP A 337 59.35 -5.45 -22.76
N VAL A 338 58.93 -4.33 -22.13
CA VAL A 338 59.04 -2.89 -22.51
C VAL A 338 57.85 -2.26 -23.32
N PRO A 339 57.49 -0.95 -23.20
CA PRO A 339 56.69 -0.25 -22.16
C PRO A 339 55.52 0.62 -22.79
N PRO A 340 54.77 1.49 -22.07
CA PRO A 340 53.49 2.05 -22.55
C PRO A 340 53.61 3.44 -23.21
N PRO A 341 52.67 3.86 -24.08
CA PRO A 341 52.63 5.24 -24.57
C PRO A 341 51.69 6.16 -23.77
N ARG A 342 52.13 7.42 -23.65
CA ARG A 342 51.59 8.53 -22.88
C ARG A 342 50.51 9.32 -23.65
N HIS A 343 49.69 10.06 -22.90
CA HIS A 343 48.84 11.19 -23.34
C HIS A 343 49.62 12.33 -24.01
N PRO A 344 48.98 13.12 -24.89
CA PRO A 344 49.39 14.50 -25.19
C PRO A 344 48.45 15.55 -24.54
N LEU A 345 49.05 16.51 -23.83
CA LEU A 345 48.48 17.83 -23.52
C LEU A 345 48.98 18.84 -24.56
N ASP A 346 48.08 19.76 -24.92
CA ASP A 346 48.24 21.18 -25.29
C ASP A 346 49.42 21.63 -26.17
N ASP A 347 49.14 22.44 -27.20
CA ASP A 347 49.03 23.90 -27.03
C ASP A 347 49.09 24.65 -28.38
N LYS A 348 48.50 25.86 -28.37
CA LYS A 348 48.66 27.02 -29.26
C LYS A 348 47.76 27.17 -30.49
N SER A 349 47.30 28.36 -30.88
CA SER A 349 47.13 29.70 -30.28
C SER A 349 46.74 30.63 -31.43
N GLY A 350 45.81 31.57 -31.18
CA GLY A 350 45.76 32.90 -31.82
C GLY A 350 44.95 33.01 -33.13
N GLY A 351 44.12 34.02 -33.35
CA GLY A 351 43.80 35.21 -32.55
C GLY A 351 43.11 36.29 -33.42
N ALA A 352 42.46 37.22 -32.73
CA ALA A 352 41.99 38.56 -33.15
C ALA A 352 40.91 38.64 -34.26
N ARG A 353 39.91 39.52 -34.19
CA ARG A 353 39.80 40.85 -33.55
C ARG A 353 38.47 41.05 -32.82
#